data_AF-A0A527D9K8-F1
#
_entry.id   AF-A0A527D9K8-F1
#
_cell.length_a   1.000
_cell.length_b   1.000
_cell.length_c   1.000
_cell.angle_alpha   90.00
_cell.angle_beta   90.00
_cell.angle_gamma   90.00
#
_symmetry.space_group_name_H-M   'P 1'
#
loop_
_entity.id
_entity.type
_entity.pdbx_description
1 polymer ?
#
loop_
_entity_poly.entity_id
_entity_poly.type
_entity_poly.pdbx_seq_one_letter_code
_entity_poly.pdbx_strand_id
1 'polypeptide(L)'
;MQLDCFQRLEALIDSAGGDGVEEANALLRRFKGRSQVVTAAIDEFMLDFKTLVFVVDSGEEGFRKSLGKLARARLSKLEHLVNVSA
;
A
#
# COMPACT_ATOMS: atom_id res chain seq x y z
N MET A 1 16.34 -4.91 -1.67
CA MET A 1 15.66 -6.23 -1.84
C MET A 1 14.28 -6.34 -1.17
N GLN A 2 14.02 -5.72 -0.01
CA GLN A 2 12.67 -5.62 0.60
C GLN A 2 12.38 -4.17 1.02
N LEU A 3 13.38 -3.53 1.64
CA LEU A 3 13.39 -2.09 1.96
C LEU A 3 13.04 -1.20 0.75
N ASP A 4 13.70 -1.42 -0.40
CA ASP A 4 13.42 -0.65 -1.64
C ASP A 4 11.97 -0.80 -2.14
N CYS A 5 11.28 -1.90 -1.80
CA CYS A 5 9.89 -2.12 -2.17
C CYS A 5 8.96 -1.25 -1.32
N PHE A 6 9.18 -1.21 -0.01
CA PHE A 6 8.37 -0.43 0.92
C PHE A 6 8.57 1.08 0.71
N GLN A 7 9.81 1.51 0.46
CA GLN A 7 10.09 2.90 0.09
C GLN A 7 9.37 3.34 -1.19
N ARG A 8 9.28 2.46 -2.21
CA ARG A 8 8.49 2.75 -3.41
C ARG A 8 6.99 2.81 -3.11
N LEU A 9 6.48 1.90 -2.27
CA LEU A 9 5.07 1.94 -1.85
C LEU A 9 4.74 3.22 -1.06
N GLU A 10 5.67 3.72 -0.24
CA GLU A 10 5.53 5.02 0.44
C GLU A 10 5.44 6.17 -0.57
N ALA A 11 6.31 6.19 -1.58
CA ALA A 11 6.27 7.19 -2.65
C ALA A 11 4.96 7.13 -3.47
N LEU A 12 4.38 5.94 -3.65
CA LEU A 12 3.07 5.77 -4.26
C LEU A 12 1.95 6.33 -3.38
N ILE A 13 2.04 6.22 -2.05
CA ILE A 13 1.09 6.88 -1.13
C ILE A 13 1.24 8.40 -1.18
N ASP A 14 2.47 8.91 -1.29
CA ASP A 14 2.73 10.35 -1.38
C ASP A 14 2.14 10.95 -2.65
N SER A 15 2.36 10.31 -3.80
CA SER A 15 1.83 10.76 -5.09
C SER A 15 0.34 10.52 -5.23
N ALA A 16 -0.17 9.36 -4.78
CA ALA A 16 -1.56 8.93 -4.89
C ALA A 16 -2.14 9.06 -6.32
N GLY A 17 -1.29 8.86 -7.34
CA GLY A 17 -1.69 8.94 -8.74
C GLY A 17 -2.45 7.70 -9.22
N GLY A 18 -3.27 7.90 -10.27
CA GLY A 18 -4.09 6.85 -10.88
C GLY A 18 -3.33 5.63 -11.41
N ASP A 19 -2.05 5.78 -11.77
CA ASP A 19 -1.15 4.69 -12.18
C ASP A 19 -0.50 3.94 -11.00
N GLY A 20 -0.63 4.48 -9.79
CA GLY A 20 0.01 3.92 -8.61
C GLY A 20 -0.55 2.56 -8.19
N VAL A 21 -1.82 2.27 -8.49
CA VAL A 21 -2.49 1.02 -8.11
C VAL A 21 -1.90 -0.19 -8.81
N GLU A 22 -1.63 -0.07 -10.11
CA GLU A 22 -0.99 -1.10 -10.93
C GLU A 22 0.44 -1.35 -10.47
N GLU A 23 1.21 -0.28 -10.22
CA GLU A 23 2.58 -0.40 -9.72
C GLU A 23 2.63 -1.04 -8.33
N ALA A 24 1.75 -0.63 -7.41
CA ALA A 24 1.65 -1.23 -6.08
C ALA A 24 1.33 -2.74 -6.16
N ASN A 25 0.40 -3.14 -7.03
CA ASN A 25 0.10 -4.56 -7.27
C ASN A 25 1.33 -5.33 -7.78
N ALA A 26 2.07 -4.75 -8.73
CA ALA A 26 3.27 -5.38 -9.29
C ALA A 26 4.36 -5.57 -8.23
N LEU A 27 4.58 -4.54 -7.39
CA LEU A 27 5.53 -4.59 -6.27
C LEU A 27 5.17 -5.69 -5.26
N LEU A 28 3.88 -5.78 -4.90
CA LEU A 28 3.35 -6.69 -3.88
C LEU A 28 3.19 -8.14 -4.33
N ARG A 29 3.22 -8.41 -5.64
CA ARG A 29 3.08 -9.77 -6.20
C ARG A 29 4.06 -10.78 -5.61
N ARG A 30 5.26 -10.33 -5.23
CA ARG A 30 6.32 -11.16 -4.63
C ARG A 30 5.98 -11.68 -3.22
N PHE A 31 4.99 -11.08 -2.55
CA PHE A 31 4.58 -11.45 -1.20
C PHE A 31 3.26 -12.24 -1.18
N LYS A 32 2.48 -12.22 -2.28
CA LYS A 32 1.25 -13.00 -2.40
C LYS A 32 1.55 -14.50 -2.27
N GLY A 33 0.73 -15.20 -1.49
CA GLY A 33 0.86 -16.65 -1.30
C GLY A 33 1.86 -17.09 -0.22
N ARG A 34 2.63 -16.18 0.40
CA ARG A 34 3.52 -16.53 1.53
C ARG A 34 2.75 -17.07 2.74
N SER A 35 1.61 -16.46 3.06
CA SER A 35 0.66 -16.94 4.07
C SER A 35 -0.70 -16.27 3.89
N GLN A 36 -1.74 -16.82 4.51
CA GLN A 36 -3.07 -16.20 4.53
C GLN A 36 -3.02 -14.83 5.22
N VAL A 37 -2.24 -14.69 6.30
CA VAL A 37 -2.09 -13.44 7.05
C VAL A 37 -1.42 -12.36 6.21
N VAL A 38 -0.37 -12.70 5.45
CA VAL A 38 0.29 -11.77 4.53
C VAL A 38 -0.64 -11.38 3.39
N THR A 39 -1.42 -12.33 2.86
CA THR A 39 -2.39 -12.06 1.78
C THR A 39 -3.47 -11.08 2.25
N ALA A 40 -4.03 -11.30 3.45
CA ALA A 40 -5.00 -10.37 4.04
C ALA A 40 -4.40 -8.98 4.29
N ALA A 41 -3.15 -8.89 4.77
CA ALA A 41 -2.48 -7.61 4.97
C ALA A 41 -2.23 -6.85 3.66
N ILE A 42 -1.94 -7.56 2.57
CA ILE A 42 -1.84 -6.99 1.22
C ILE A 42 -3.20 -6.44 0.77
N ASP A 43 -4.27 -7.21 0.94
CA ASP A 43 -5.61 -6.79 0.51
C ASP A 43 -6.11 -5.57 1.32
N GLU A 44 -5.87 -5.55 2.64
CA GLU A 44 -6.15 -4.39 3.52
C GLU A 44 -5.40 -3.13 3.05
N PHE A 45 -4.10 -3.24 2.79
CA PHE A 45 -3.30 -2.13 2.28
C PHE A 45 -3.82 -1.63 0.92
N MET A 46 -4.09 -2.54 -0.01
CA MET A 46 -4.57 -2.18 -1.34
C MET A 46 -5.96 -1.53 -1.31
N LEU A 47 -6.83 -1.89 -0.37
CA LEU A 47 -8.13 -1.25 -0.19
C LEU A 47 -7.96 0.21 0.23
N ASP A 48 -7.14 0.46 1.26
CA ASP A 48 -6.90 1.82 1.76
C ASP A 48 -6.17 2.68 0.70
N PHE A 49 -5.23 2.09 -0.04
CA PHE A 49 -4.52 2.79 -1.11
C PHE A 49 -5.42 3.11 -2.32
N LYS A 50 -6.26 2.18 -2.78
CA LYS A 50 -7.25 2.47 -3.84
C LYS A 50 -8.24 3.56 -3.42
N THR A 51 -8.64 3.56 -2.16
CA THR A 51 -9.51 4.61 -1.60
C THR A 51 -8.81 5.97 -1.61
N LEU A 52 -7.52 6.00 -1.26
CA LEU A 52 -6.71 7.22 -1.35
C LEU A 52 -6.62 7.74 -2.79
N VAL A 53 -6.30 6.88 -3.76
CA VAL A 53 -6.22 7.25 -5.19
C VAL A 53 -7.57 7.76 -5.68
N PHE A 54 -8.66 7.05 -5.38
CA PHE A 54 -10.02 7.48 -5.72
C PHE A 54 -10.35 8.89 -5.19
N VAL A 55 -9.99 9.18 -3.93
CA VAL A 55 -10.23 10.48 -3.30
C VAL A 55 -9.43 11.60 -3.96
N VAL A 56 -8.18 11.33 -4.34
CA VAL A 56 -7.34 12.30 -5.06
C VAL A 56 -7.89 12.55 -6.46
N ASP A 57 -8.23 11.48 -7.18
CA ASP A 57 -8.82 11.55 -8.52
C ASP A 57 -10.18 12.24 -8.53
N SER A 58 -10.98 12.11 -7.46
CA SER A 58 -12.27 12.78 -7.32
C SER A 58 -12.17 14.24 -6.88
N GLY A 59 -10.96 14.76 -6.63
CA GLY A 59 -10.74 16.13 -6.13
C GLY A 59 -11.08 16.34 -4.66
N GLU A 60 -11.31 15.27 -3.89
CA GLU A 60 -11.68 15.31 -2.48
C GLU A 60 -10.43 15.37 -1.56
N GLU A 61 -9.47 16.23 -1.92
CA GLU A 61 -8.14 16.29 -1.30
C GLU A 61 -8.16 16.51 0.22
N GLY A 62 -9.26 17.02 0.79
CA GLY A 62 -9.45 17.15 2.24
C GLY A 62 -9.27 15.84 3.02
N PHE A 63 -9.53 14.68 2.38
CA PHE A 63 -9.33 13.37 3.00
C PHE A 63 -7.95 12.75 2.72
N ARG A 64 -7.17 13.29 1.78
CA ARG A 64 -5.87 12.74 1.34
C ARG A 64 -4.93 12.48 2.50
N LYS A 65 -4.82 13.43 3.44
CA LYS A 65 -3.93 13.30 4.60
C LYS A 65 -4.34 12.15 5.53
N SER A 66 -5.64 11.99 5.78
CA SER A 66 -6.16 10.96 6.68
C SER A 66 -6.02 9.57 6.06
N LEU A 67 -6.40 9.43 4.78
CA LEU A 67 -6.26 8.17 4.04
C LEU A 67 -4.79 7.80 3.82
N GLY A 68 -3.92 8.77 3.55
CA GLY A 68 -2.48 8.54 3.46
C GLY A 68 -1.88 8.02 4.76
N LYS A 69 -2.35 8.48 5.93
CA LYS A 69 -1.93 7.92 7.22
C LYS A 69 -2.42 6.49 7.40
N LEU A 70 -3.65 6.20 7.01
CA LEU A 70 -4.24 4.86 7.11
C LEU A 70 -3.48 3.86 6.21
N ALA A 71 -3.23 4.21 4.95
CA ALA A 71 -2.45 3.40 4.02
C ALA A 71 -1.03 3.13 4.55
N ARG A 72 -0.34 4.14 5.13
CA ARG A 72 0.98 3.95 5.75
C ARG A 72 0.93 3.02 6.97
N ALA A 73 -0.11 3.10 7.79
CA ALA A 73 -0.27 2.19 8.93
C ALA A 73 -0.44 0.73 8.47
N ARG A 74 -1.23 0.48 7.41
CA ARG A 74 -1.33 -0.86 6.79
C ARG A 74 -0.02 -1.31 6.16
N LEU A 75 0.69 -0.41 5.49
CA LEU A 75 1.98 -0.70 4.87
C LEU A 75 3.02 -1.13 5.91
N SER A 76 3.10 -0.43 7.05
CA SER A 76 3.99 -0.77 8.16
C SER A 76 3.65 -2.14 8.78
N LYS A 77 2.35 -2.46 8.94
CA LYS A 77 1.91 -3.79 9.37
C LYS A 77 2.36 -4.87 8.38
N LEU A 78 2.20 -4.62 7.08
CA LEU A 78 2.63 -5.54 6.04
C LEU A 78 4.15 -5.76 6.07
N GLU A 79 4.93 -4.68 6.19
CA GLU A 79 6.39 -4.74 6.31
C GLU A 79 6.82 -5.62 7.48
N HIS A 80 6.21 -5.42 8.66
CA HIS A 80 6.49 -6.24 9.82
C HIS A 80 6.21 -7.72 9.56
N LEU A 81 5.05 -8.06 8.98
CA LEU A 81 4.66 -9.43 8.69
C LEU A 81 5.60 -10.13 7.68
N VAL A 82 6.07 -9.41 6.66
CA VAL A 82 6.98 -9.99 5.65
C VAL A 82 8.43 -10.06 6.09
N ASN A 83 8.82 -9.26 7.08
CA ASN A 83 10.18 -9.27 7.65
C ASN A 83 10.30 -10.26 8.82
N VAL A 84 9.23 -10.53 9.57
CA VAL A 84 9.20 -11.58 10.61
C VAL A 84 9.14 -13.00 9.99
N SER A 85 8.70 -13.12 8.74
CA SER A 85 8.62 -14.38 8.00
C SER A 85 9.82 -14.66 7.07
N ALA A 86 10.86 -13.82 7.12
CA ALA A 86 12.06 -13.91 6.28
C ALA A 86 13.22 -14.61 7.01
#